data_AF-A0A7X0QQI7-F1
#
_entry.id   AF-A0A7X0QQI7-F1
#
_cell.length_a   1.000
_cell.length_b   1.000
_cell.length_c   1.000
_cell.angle_alpha   90.00
_cell.angle_beta   90.00
_cell.angle_gamma   90.00
#
_symmetry.space_group_name_H-M   'P 1'
#
loop_
_entity.id
_entity.type
_entity.pdbx_description
1 polymer ?
#
loop_
_entity_poly.entity_id
_entity_poly.type
_entity_poly.pdbx_seq_one_letter_code
_entity_poly.pdbx_strand_id
1 'polypeptide(L)'
;MQADGAPRTREELVERLGDLRRQGILDTAEEDRLLRHYDELLRDVHDEKARLEPEYNRRVREQGLEPANAWLRDAAQDLGRRHGEATRVITDQLRVVTG
;
A
#
# COMPACT_ATOMS: atom_id res chain seq x y z
N MET A 1 -1.20 2.79 -23.82
CA MET A 1 -1.86 2.18 -22.64
C MET A 1 -1.37 2.94 -21.42
N GLN A 2 -2.22 3.77 -20.82
CA GLN A 2 -1.88 4.51 -19.59
C GLN A 2 -2.03 3.56 -18.41
N ALA A 3 -0.93 3.20 -17.76
CA ALA A 3 -0.92 2.57 -16.44
C ALA A 3 -0.37 3.57 -15.42
N ASP A 4 -0.98 4.76 -15.37
CA ASP A 4 -0.74 5.81 -14.36
C ASP A 4 -1.53 5.54 -13.08
N GLY A 5 -1.39 4.32 -12.56
CA GLY A 5 -1.94 3.91 -11.27
C GLY A 5 -0.94 3.06 -10.51
N ALA A 6 -0.92 3.21 -9.19
CA ALA A 6 -0.21 2.28 -8.31
C ALA A 6 -0.79 0.86 -8.50
N PRO A 7 0.05 -0.20 -8.52
CA PRO A 7 -0.42 -1.57 -8.68
C PRO A 7 -1.39 -1.93 -7.55
N ARG A 8 -2.55 -2.51 -7.92
CA ARG A 8 -3.64 -2.84 -6.99
C ARG A 8 -3.48 -4.24 -6.41
N THR A 9 -2.73 -5.11 -7.07
CA THR A 9 -2.43 -6.47 -6.62
C THR A 9 -0.93 -6.76 -6.68
N ARG A 10 -0.51 -7.78 -5.93
CA ARG A 10 0.85 -8.31 -5.97
C ARG A 10 1.23 -8.81 -7.36
N GLU A 11 0.30 -9.43 -8.09
CA GLU A 11 0.54 -9.92 -9.45
C GLU A 11 0.78 -8.76 -10.42
N GLU A 12 -0.03 -7.70 -10.36
CA GLU A 12 0.17 -6.49 -11.17
C GLU A 12 1.54 -5.85 -10.88
N LEU A 13 2.00 -5.87 -9.62
CA LEU A 13 3.32 -5.37 -9.26
C LEU A 13 4.44 -6.25 -9.83
N VAL A 14 4.34 -7.58 -9.69
CA VAL A 14 5.35 -8.52 -10.23
C VAL A 14 5.48 -8.38 -11.74
N GLU A 15 4.37 -8.29 -12.47
CA GLU A 15 4.40 -8.09 -13.93
C GLU A 15 5.11 -6.79 -14.30
N ARG A 16 4.79 -5.70 -13.61
CA ARG A 16 5.39 -4.38 -13.87
C ARG A 16 6.88 -4.35 -13.53
N LEU A 17 7.31 -4.94 -12.43
CA LEU A 17 8.73 -5.02 -12.08
C LEU A 17 9.50 -5.92 -13.06
N GLY A 18 8.88 -7.02 -13.51
CA GLY A 18 9.45 -7.89 -14.54
C GLY A 18 9.60 -7.19 -15.90
N ASP A 19 8.69 -6.29 -16.27
CA ASP A 19 8.82 -5.42 -17.44
C ASP A 19 10.00 -4.45 -17.30
N LEU A 20 10.15 -3.80 -16.14
CA LEU A 20 11.25 -2.87 -15.87
C LEU A 20 12.61 -3.58 -15.86
N ARG A 21 12.69 -4.78 -15.30
CA ARG A 21 13.90 -5.61 -15.35
C ARG A 21 14.26 -6.01 -16.78
N ARG A 22 13.28 -6.40 -17.59
CA ARG A 22 13.49 -6.72 -19.01
C ARG A 22 14.00 -5.53 -19.83
N GLN A 23 13.63 -4.31 -19.44
CA GLN A 23 14.11 -3.08 -20.03
C GLN A 23 15.51 -2.66 -19.51
N GLY A 24 16.06 -3.40 -18.54
CA GLY A 24 17.34 -3.08 -17.90
C GLY A 24 17.28 -1.88 -16.96
N ILE A 25 16.07 -1.44 -16.59
CA ILE A 25 15.84 -0.31 -15.67
C ILE A 25 16.05 -0.75 -14.22
N LEU A 26 15.70 -2.00 -13.90
CA LEU A 26 15.92 -2.61 -12.59
C LEU A 26 16.79 -3.84 -12.72
N ASP A 27 17.61 -4.10 -11.71
CA ASP A 27 18.23 -5.40 -11.52
C ASP A 27 17.36 -6.35 -10.68
N THR A 28 17.80 -7.61 -10.58
CA THR A 28 17.07 -8.63 -9.80
C THR A 28 17.03 -8.32 -8.30
N ALA A 29 18.06 -7.66 -7.75
CA ALA A 29 18.11 -7.33 -6.33
C ALA A 29 17.14 -6.19 -5.99
N GLU A 30 16.97 -5.23 -6.89
CA GLU A 30 16.01 -4.13 -6.80
C GLU A 30 14.57 -4.64 -6.91
N GLU A 31 14.29 -5.51 -7.88
CA GLU A 31 12.99 -6.20 -8.01
C GLU A 31 12.62 -6.93 -6.70
N ASP A 32 13.54 -7.74 -6.18
CA ASP A 32 13.35 -8.49 -4.94
C ASP A 32 13.12 -7.58 -3.72
N ARG A 33 13.82 -6.45 -3.65
CA ARG A 33 13.65 -5.47 -2.55
C ARG A 33 12.27 -4.83 -2.62
N LEU A 34 11.82 -4.44 -3.80
CA LEU A 34 10.51 -3.81 -4.01
C LEU A 34 9.36 -4.77 -3.68
N LEU A 35 9.49 -6.04 -4.08
CA LEU A 35 8.49 -7.07 -3.75
C LEU A 35 8.40 -7.34 -2.25
N ARG A 36 9.54 -7.50 -1.55
CA ARG A 36 9.54 -7.69 -0.09
C ARG A 36 8.87 -6.54 0.64
N HIS A 37 9.18 -5.31 0.22
CA HIS A 37 8.63 -4.13 0.86
C HIS A 37 7.13 -3.96 0.58
N TYR A 38 6.65 -4.34 -0.60
CA TYR A 38 5.22 -4.40 -0.89
C TYR A 38 4.51 -5.47 -0.04
N ASP A 39 5.13 -6.65 0.13
CA ASP A 39 4.59 -7.72 0.98
C ASP A 39 4.52 -7.29 2.47
N GLU A 40 5.50 -6.52 2.95
CA GLU A 40 5.48 -5.88 4.28
C GLU A 40 4.32 -4.89 4.40
N LEU A 41 4.16 -4.00 3.42
CA LEU A 41 3.06 -3.02 3.41
C LEU A 41 1.69 -3.71 3.43
N LEU A 42 1.50 -4.77 2.63
CA LEU A 42 0.26 -5.55 2.62
C LEU A 42 -0.02 -6.20 3.97
N ARG A 43 1.02 -6.73 4.64
CA ARG A 43 0.89 -7.30 5.98
C ARG A 43 0.45 -6.26 6.99
N ASP A 44 1.10 -5.10 7.02
CA ASP A 44 0.75 -4.03 7.97
C ASP A 44 -0.69 -3.55 7.78
N VAL A 45 -1.12 -3.36 6.53
CA VAL A 45 -2.51 -2.97 6.22
C VAL A 45 -3.49 -4.06 6.65
N HIS A 46 -3.16 -5.33 6.43
CA HIS A 46 -4.02 -6.44 6.82
C HIS A 46 -4.13 -6.55 8.36
N ASP A 47 -3.02 -6.41 9.08
CA ASP A 47 -2.97 -6.47 10.54
C ASP A 47 -3.74 -5.30 11.16
N GLU A 48 -3.58 -4.08 10.63
CA GLU A 48 -4.34 -2.92 11.10
C GLU A 48 -5.84 -3.07 10.77
N LYS A 49 -6.20 -3.60 9.59
CA LYS A 49 -7.60 -3.94 9.28
C LYS A 49 -8.17 -4.93 10.31
N ALA A 50 -7.47 -6.01 10.59
CA ALA A 50 -7.91 -7.03 11.55
C ALA A 50 -8.09 -6.46 12.97
N ARG A 51 -7.27 -5.46 13.33
CA ARG A 51 -7.39 -4.72 14.60
C ARG A 51 -8.59 -3.76 14.61
N LEU A 52 -8.86 -3.07 13.50
CA LEU A 52 -9.91 -2.05 13.42
C LEU A 52 -11.31 -2.66 13.23
N GLU A 53 -11.43 -3.81 12.56
CA GLU A 53 -12.71 -4.42 12.22
C GLU A 53 -13.62 -4.73 13.44
N PRO A 54 -13.12 -5.29 14.56
CA PRO A 54 -13.94 -5.49 15.76
C PRO A 54 -14.45 -4.18 16.36
N GLU A 55 -13.61 -3.15 16.40
CA GLU A 55 -13.96 -1.83 16.94
C GLU A 55 -14.96 -1.09 16.04
N TYR A 56 -14.78 -1.20 14.72
CA TYR A 56 -15.74 -0.69 13.74
C TYR A 56 -17.12 -1.32 13.97
N ASN A 57 -17.16 -2.65 14.06
CA ASN A 57 -18.41 -3.38 14.29
C ASN A 57 -19.06 -3.01 15.63
N ARG A 58 -18.28 -2.78 16.68
CA ARG A 58 -18.80 -2.26 17.96
C ARG A 58 -19.42 -0.87 17.77
N ARG A 59 -18.70 0.05 17.12
CA ARG A 59 -19.17 1.43 16.88
C ARG A 59 -20.40 1.48 16.00
N VAL A 60 -20.49 0.65 14.97
CA VAL A 60 -21.70 0.54 14.14
C VAL A 60 -22.91 0.14 14.99
N ARG A 61 -22.74 -0.80 15.92
CA ARG A 61 -23.83 -1.25 16.82
C ARG A 61 -24.23 -0.20 17.85
N GLU A 62 -23.26 0.53 18.41
CA GLU A 62 -23.49 1.46 19.52
C GLU A 62 -23.85 2.88 19.07
N GLN A 63 -23.23 3.35 17.99
CA GLN A 63 -23.24 4.76 17.55
C GLN A 63 -23.87 4.93 16.17
N GLY A 64 -24.15 3.82 15.46
CA GLY A 64 -24.65 3.85 14.10
C GLY A 64 -23.55 3.99 13.05
N LEU A 65 -23.96 3.93 11.79
CA LEU A 65 -23.05 3.80 10.65
C LEU A 65 -22.21 5.06 10.40
N GLU A 66 -22.82 6.25 10.46
CA GLU A 66 -22.13 7.51 10.15
C GLU A 66 -20.98 7.83 11.12
N PRO A 67 -21.15 7.77 12.46
CA PRO A 67 -20.05 7.99 13.39
C PRO A 67 -18.95 6.92 13.27
N ALA A 68 -19.31 5.67 13.01
CA ALA A 68 -18.35 4.59 12.80
C ALA A 68 -17.52 4.81 11.52
N ASN A 69 -18.15 5.29 10.44
CA ASN A 69 -17.47 5.64 9.20
C ASN A 69 -16.51 6.83 9.39
N ALA A 70 -16.92 7.87 10.13
CA ALA A 70 -16.05 9.00 10.45
C ALA A 70 -14.79 8.55 11.21
N TRP A 71 -14.99 7.73 12.26
CA TRP A 71 -13.88 7.14 13.01
C TRP A 71 -12.95 6.28 12.13
N LEU A 72 -13.52 5.46 11.24
CA LEU A 72 -12.72 4.63 10.33
C LEU A 72 -11.91 5.48 9.35
N ARG A 73 -12.44 6.60 8.86
CA ARG A 73 -11.71 7.55 8.01
C ARG A 73 -10.54 8.18 8.76
N ASP A 74 -10.73 8.59 10.01
CA ASP A 74 -9.65 9.16 10.83
C ASP A 74 -8.54 8.12 11.08
N ALA A 75 -8.93 6.87 11.39
CA ALA A 75 -7.99 5.76 11.55
C ALA A 75 -7.22 5.47 10.24
N ALA A 76 -7.91 5.48 9.10
CA ALA A 76 -7.31 5.30 7.79
C ALA A 76 -6.38 6.47 7.40
N GLN A 77 -6.69 7.70 7.81
CA GLN A 77 -5.86 8.87 7.55
C GLN A 77 -4.58 8.84 8.39
N ASP A 78 -4.66 8.37 9.63
CA ASP A 78 -3.48 8.16 10.46
C ASP A 78 -2.60 7.02 9.94
N LEU A 79 -3.23 5.92 9.52
CA LEU A 79 -2.55 4.81 8.84
C LEU A 79 -1.87 5.27 7.53
N GLY A 80 -2.59 6.04 6.72
CA GLY A 80 -2.07 6.63 5.48
C GLY A 80 -0.96 7.67 5.71
N ARG A 81 -0.90 8.33 6.86
CA ARG A 81 0.23 9.21 7.22
C ARG A 81 1.48 8.40 7.54
N ARG A 82 1.34 7.33 8.35
CA ARG A 82 2.42 6.41 8.70
C ARG A 82 2.95 5.67 7.46
N HIS A 83 2.05 5.18 6.60
CA HIS A 83 2.44 4.50 5.35
C HIS A 83 2.79 5.46 4.22
N GLY A 84 2.31 6.70 4.26
CA GLY A 84 2.63 7.73 3.29
C GLY A 84 4.11 8.08 3.31
N GLU A 85 4.74 8.11 4.48
CA GLU A 85 6.21 8.25 4.59
C GLU A 85 6.93 7.03 3.98
N ALA A 86 6.49 5.81 4.30
CA ALA A 86 7.07 4.59 3.75
C ALA A 86 6.93 4.49 2.22
N THR A 87 5.73 4.79 1.68
CA THR A 87 5.42 4.74 0.25
C THR A 87 6.09 5.87 -0.54
N ARG A 88 6.31 7.02 0.10
CA ARG A 88 7.06 8.12 -0.51
C ARG A 88 8.51 7.73 -0.73
N VAL A 89 9.13 6.96 0.17
CA VAL A 89 10.47 6.40 -0.04
C VAL A 89 10.50 5.47 -1.27
N ILE A 90 9.48 4.63 -1.47
CA ILE A 90 9.37 3.75 -2.65
C ILE A 90 9.23 4.58 -3.94
N THR A 91 8.35 5.57 -3.92
CA THR A 91 8.05 6.39 -5.10
C THR A 91 9.24 7.27 -5.46
N ASP A 92 9.98 7.77 -4.47
CA ASP A 92 11.21 8.53 -4.70
C ASP A 92 12.34 7.63 -5.23
N GLN A 93 12.49 6.41 -4.71
CA GLN A 93 13.46 5.43 -5.24
C GLN A 93 13.12 5.01 -6.67
N LEU A 94 11.85 4.76 -6.99
CA LEU A 94 11.41 4.44 -8.35
C LEU A 94 11.54 5.64 -9.30
N ARG A 95 11.32 6.87 -8.81
CA ARG A 95 11.48 8.10 -9.61
C ARG A 95 12.94 8.41 -9.93
N VAL A 96 13.85 8.14 -9.00
CA VAL A 96 15.30 8.32 -9.18
C VAL A 96 15.87 7.35 -10.22
N VAL A 97 15.29 6.17 -10.39
CA VAL A 97 15.74 5.17 -11.39
C VAL A 97 15.18 5.44 -12.79
N THR A 98 14.12 6.25 -12.91
CA THR A 98 13.55 6.67 -14.21
C THR A 98 13.93 8.09 -14.67
N GLY A 99 14.88 8.74 -13.96
CA GLY A 99 15.37 10.10 -14.27
C GLY A 99 16.61 10.11 -15.13
#